data_AF-A0A351CBJ0-F1
#
_entry.id   AF-A0A351CBJ0-F1
#
_cell.length_a   1.000
_cell.length_b   1.000
_cell.length_c   1.000
_cell.angle_alpha   90.00
_cell.angle_beta   90.00
_cell.angle_gamma   90.00
#
_symmetry.space_group_name_H-M   'P 1'
#
loop_
_entity.id
_entity.type
_entity.pdbx_description
1 polymer ?
#
loop_
_entity_poly.entity_id
_entity_poly.type
_entity_poly.pdbx_seq_one_letter_code
_entity_poly.pdbx_strand_id
1 'polypeptide(L)'
;MRVVQHPRYVDMEKCIACGLCAEKCPKKVPNEYDAGLAKRKSAYVKYAQAVPLKYAIDDHCIFLNKGKCKACEKFCPTGAVNFEDREKEITLNVGAVIIAPGCSVYDPGVYDIYAYKTSPNIVTSLEFERILAATGPSGGHVLRPSDNKEPENIAWIQCVGSRDLHPGSQPYCSGVCCTYAVKEAVIAKEHSKGALDTAIFYIDIRTHGKDFEQYYNRARETGVRFIKSKISNILPVDDTGNLAIGYVNETGQRIQETFDMVVLSVGFNVSAQAVRLSQKLGIELDTYQQAVTGSFEPVQTSKPGIFVCGTFESPKDIPQSVIESSACAAMAEQTLAESRGTMARTKE
;
A
#
# COMPACT_ATOMS: atom_id res chain seq x y z
N MET A 1 -13.86 5.43 25.18
CA MET A 1 -13.83 4.93 23.78
C MET A 1 -14.08 3.43 23.78
N ARG A 2 -14.93 2.91 22.88
CA ARG A 2 -15.18 1.46 22.74
C ARG A 2 -14.46 0.94 21.50
N VAL A 3 -13.67 -0.12 21.64
CA VAL A 3 -12.98 -0.77 20.52
C VAL A 3 -13.38 -2.24 20.46
N VAL A 4 -13.54 -2.76 19.25
CA VAL A 4 -13.86 -4.17 19.00
C VAL A 4 -12.57 -4.89 18.63
N GLN A 5 -12.22 -5.90 19.41
CA GLN A 5 -11.17 -6.85 19.06
C GLN A 5 -11.81 -8.02 18.31
N HIS A 6 -11.56 -8.10 17.01
CA HIS A 6 -12.03 -9.21 16.18
C HIS A 6 -11.30 -10.52 16.54
N PRO A 7 -11.99 -11.68 16.43
CA PRO A 7 -11.39 -12.96 16.72
C PRO A 7 -10.25 -13.25 15.75
N ARG A 8 -9.15 -13.76 16.30
CA ARG A 8 -8.01 -14.26 15.52
C ARG A 8 -8.18 -15.74 15.19
N TYR A 9 -9.01 -16.43 15.97
CA TYR A 9 -9.19 -17.88 16.00
C TYR A 9 -7.90 -18.66 16.28
N VAL A 10 -6.91 -17.97 16.83
CA VAL A 10 -5.61 -18.51 17.24
C VAL A 10 -5.20 -17.80 18.53
N ASP A 11 -4.97 -18.59 19.57
CA ASP A 11 -4.46 -18.15 20.86
C ASP A 11 -3.03 -17.60 20.70
N MET A 12 -2.85 -16.33 21.06
CA MET A 12 -1.58 -15.62 20.88
C MET A 12 -0.47 -16.11 21.81
N GLU A 13 -0.81 -16.61 23.00
CA GLU A 13 0.18 -17.11 23.97
C GLU A 13 0.70 -18.49 23.55
N LYS A 14 -0.19 -19.35 23.02
CA LYS A 14 0.18 -20.71 22.59
C LYS A 14 0.80 -20.78 21.20
N CYS A 15 0.53 -19.80 20.33
CA CYS A 15 1.00 -19.84 18.95
C CYS A 15 2.51 -19.60 18.86
N ILE A 16 3.26 -20.59 18.40
CA ILE A 16 4.72 -20.49 18.17
C ILE A 16 5.10 -20.11 16.73
N ALA A 17 4.11 -19.74 15.91
CA ALA A 17 4.28 -19.32 14.52
C ALA A 17 5.08 -20.29 13.61
N CYS A 18 4.91 -21.60 13.82
CA CYS A 18 5.61 -22.64 13.05
C CYS A 18 5.08 -22.87 11.62
N GLY A 19 3.90 -22.35 11.27
CA GLY A 19 3.35 -22.42 9.91
C GLY A 19 2.64 -23.70 9.48
N LEU A 20 2.65 -24.76 10.30
CA LEU A 20 1.96 -26.03 10.00
C LEU A 20 0.46 -25.84 9.71
N CYS A 21 -0.20 -24.91 10.41
CA CYS A 21 -1.62 -24.62 10.19
C CYS A 21 -1.90 -24.06 8.78
N ALA A 22 -1.00 -23.23 8.23
CA ALA A 22 -1.09 -22.71 6.88
C ALA A 22 -0.78 -23.77 5.84
N GLU A 23 0.30 -24.55 6.05
CA GLU A 23 0.70 -25.63 5.15
C GLU A 23 -0.44 -26.64 4.93
N LYS A 24 -1.13 -27.03 6.01
CA LYS A 24 -2.22 -28.01 5.98
C LYS A 24 -3.58 -27.40 5.62
N CYS A 25 -3.69 -26.07 5.50
CA CYS A 25 -4.94 -25.44 5.13
C CYS A 25 -5.25 -25.69 3.63
N PRO A 26 -6.40 -26.28 3.28
CA PRO A 26 -6.74 -26.54 1.88
C PRO A 26 -7.22 -25.29 1.13
N LYS A 27 -7.78 -24.30 1.84
CA LYS A 27 -8.35 -23.09 1.25
C LYS A 27 -7.24 -22.14 0.81
N LYS A 28 -7.25 -21.78 -0.48
CA LYS A 28 -6.41 -20.72 -1.06
C LYS A 28 -7.26 -19.47 -1.30
N VAL A 29 -6.71 -18.30 -0.97
CA VAL A 29 -7.32 -16.98 -1.15
C VAL A 29 -6.27 -16.02 -1.74
N PRO A 30 -6.67 -14.97 -2.47
CA PRO A 30 -5.73 -13.93 -2.90
C PRO A 30 -4.97 -13.34 -1.70
N ASN A 31 -3.66 -13.10 -1.84
CA ASN A 31 -2.87 -12.46 -0.80
C ASN A 31 -2.94 -10.94 -0.96
N GLU A 32 -3.63 -10.28 -0.05
CA GLU A 32 -3.81 -8.83 -0.06
C GLU A 32 -2.48 -8.09 0.19
N TYR A 33 -1.55 -8.69 0.92
CA TYR A 33 -0.22 -8.12 1.13
C TYR A 33 0.62 -8.13 -0.15
N ASP A 34 0.45 -9.14 -1.00
CA ASP A 34 1.10 -9.24 -2.31
C ASP A 34 0.23 -8.66 -3.44
N ALA A 35 -0.69 -7.75 -3.11
CA ALA A 35 -1.61 -7.11 -4.04
C ALA A 35 -2.38 -8.09 -4.97
N GLY A 36 -2.64 -9.32 -4.50
CA GLY A 36 -3.34 -10.34 -5.26
C GLY A 36 -2.48 -11.14 -6.26
N LEU A 37 -1.20 -10.80 -6.43
CA LEU A 37 -0.27 -11.49 -7.34
C LEU A 37 -0.01 -12.95 -6.91
N ALA A 38 -0.09 -13.23 -5.62
CA ALA A 38 0.00 -14.59 -5.07
C ALA A 38 -1.27 -14.99 -4.31
N LYS A 39 -1.39 -16.29 -4.06
CA LYS A 39 -2.41 -16.85 -3.18
C LYS A 39 -1.80 -17.20 -1.83
N ARG A 40 -2.45 -16.78 -0.75
CA ARG A 40 -2.19 -17.26 0.61
C ARG A 40 -3.24 -18.30 1.03
N LYS A 41 -3.12 -18.77 2.26
CA LYS A 41 -4.05 -19.71 2.89
C LYS A 41 -4.99 -18.98 3.84
N SER A 42 -6.11 -19.60 4.20
CA SER A 42 -7.00 -19.02 5.22
C SER A 42 -6.38 -18.97 6.60
N ALA A 43 -5.53 -19.93 6.95
CA ALA A 43 -4.63 -19.80 8.10
C ALA A 43 -3.34 -19.10 7.62
N TYR A 44 -3.03 -17.92 8.14
CA TYR A 44 -1.98 -17.07 7.58
C TYR A 44 -1.27 -16.21 8.62
N VAL A 45 -0.08 -15.74 8.25
CA VAL A 45 0.55 -14.54 8.80
C VAL A 45 0.52 -13.50 7.68
N LYS A 46 0.34 -12.22 8.01
CA LYS A 46 0.19 -11.15 7.01
C LYS A 46 1.42 -11.02 6.10
N TYR A 47 2.62 -11.09 6.68
CA TYR A 47 3.91 -11.09 5.98
C TYR A 47 4.99 -11.69 6.88
N ALA A 48 6.16 -12.05 6.33
CA ALA A 48 7.19 -12.82 7.02
C ALA A 48 7.69 -12.17 8.33
N GLN A 49 7.74 -10.83 8.40
CA GLN A 49 8.22 -10.08 9.57
C GLN A 49 7.07 -9.43 10.37
N ALA A 50 5.84 -9.95 10.27
CA ALA A 50 4.69 -9.39 10.97
C ALA A 50 4.90 -9.30 12.48
N VAL A 51 4.45 -8.20 13.09
CA VAL A 51 4.48 -7.99 14.54
C VAL A 51 3.04 -7.78 15.05
N PRO A 52 2.55 -8.62 16.00
CA PRO A 52 3.19 -9.83 16.51
C PRO A 52 3.26 -10.94 15.45
N LEU A 53 4.34 -11.73 15.46
CA LEU A 53 4.50 -12.86 14.55
C LEU A 53 3.62 -14.02 15.01
N LYS A 54 2.33 -13.96 14.67
CA LYS A 54 1.30 -14.91 15.09
C LYS A 54 0.34 -15.15 13.94
N TYR A 55 -0.08 -16.40 13.79
CA TYR A 55 -1.07 -16.77 12.77
C TYR A 55 -2.46 -16.23 13.12
N ALA A 56 -3.30 -16.10 12.10
CA ALA A 56 -4.72 -15.81 12.20
C ALA A 56 -5.47 -16.71 11.21
N ILE A 57 -6.78 -16.86 11.40
CA ILE A 57 -7.67 -17.52 10.45
C ILE A 57 -8.64 -16.48 9.89
N ASP A 58 -8.72 -16.36 8.56
CA ASP A 58 -9.64 -15.42 7.92
C ASP A 58 -11.07 -15.97 7.77
N ASP A 59 -11.96 -15.07 7.38
CA ASP A 59 -13.38 -15.30 7.10
C ASP A 59 -13.63 -16.23 5.90
N HIS A 60 -12.64 -16.52 5.06
CA HIS A 60 -12.75 -17.46 3.95
C HIS A 60 -12.60 -18.92 4.40
N CYS A 61 -12.29 -19.16 5.69
CA CYS A 61 -12.10 -20.48 6.27
C CYS A 61 -13.31 -21.41 6.05
N ILE A 62 -13.04 -22.64 5.63
CA ILE A 62 -14.08 -23.66 5.39
C ILE A 62 -14.77 -24.07 6.70
N PHE A 63 -14.06 -24.06 7.83
CA PHE A 63 -14.68 -24.34 9.12
C PHE A 63 -15.69 -23.27 9.52
N LEU A 64 -15.28 -22.00 9.49
CA LEU A 64 -16.12 -20.89 9.92
C LEU A 64 -17.38 -20.76 9.06
N ASN A 65 -17.29 -21.08 7.77
CA ASN A 65 -18.43 -20.99 6.84
C ASN A 65 -19.28 -22.25 6.76
N LYS A 66 -18.71 -23.46 6.94
CA LYS A 66 -19.37 -24.74 6.63
C LYS A 66 -19.25 -25.81 7.72
N GLY A 67 -18.48 -25.58 8.77
CA GLY A 67 -18.29 -26.50 9.91
C GLY A 67 -17.49 -27.79 9.62
N LYS A 68 -16.91 -27.96 8.43
CA LYS A 68 -16.38 -29.28 7.98
C LYS A 68 -14.86 -29.48 8.07
N CYS A 69 -14.06 -28.41 8.16
CA CYS A 69 -12.60 -28.51 8.04
C CYS A 69 -11.89 -28.20 9.36
N LYS A 70 -11.15 -29.14 9.95
CA LYS A 70 -10.36 -28.93 11.18
C LYS A 70 -8.87 -29.21 11.02
N ALA A 71 -8.35 -29.12 9.79
CA ALA A 71 -6.95 -29.45 9.50
C ALA A 71 -5.96 -28.59 10.31
N CYS A 72 -6.13 -27.26 10.34
CA CYS A 72 -5.25 -26.37 11.09
C CYS A 72 -5.25 -26.67 12.60
N GLU A 73 -6.40 -27.05 13.17
CA GLU A 73 -6.52 -27.46 14.57
C GLU A 73 -5.82 -28.80 14.82
N LYS A 74 -6.10 -29.82 14.00
CA LYS A 74 -5.52 -31.17 14.12
C LYS A 74 -3.99 -31.18 14.06
N PHE A 75 -3.40 -30.34 13.20
CA PHE A 75 -1.95 -30.30 12.98
C PHE A 75 -1.22 -29.25 13.82
N CYS A 76 -1.93 -28.49 14.66
CA CYS A 76 -1.28 -27.51 15.53
C CYS A 76 -0.64 -28.21 16.74
N PRO A 77 0.69 -28.21 16.88
CA PRO A 77 1.37 -28.95 17.95
C PRO A 77 1.11 -28.36 19.34
N THR A 78 0.79 -27.07 19.43
CA THR A 78 0.55 -26.36 20.69
C THR A 78 -0.92 -26.21 21.04
N GLY A 79 -1.83 -26.72 20.19
CA GLY A 79 -3.27 -26.55 20.38
C GLY A 79 -3.70 -25.07 20.40
N ALA A 80 -3.01 -24.21 19.65
CA ALA A 80 -3.28 -22.77 19.63
C ALA A 80 -4.52 -22.39 18.81
N VAL A 81 -5.00 -23.24 17.90
CA VAL A 81 -6.20 -22.93 17.11
C VAL A 81 -7.43 -22.97 18.00
N ASN A 82 -8.24 -21.92 17.98
CA ASN A 82 -9.45 -21.78 18.78
C ASN A 82 -10.59 -21.19 17.94
N PHE A 83 -11.46 -22.03 17.39
CA PHE A 83 -12.63 -21.57 16.61
C PHE A 83 -13.74 -20.96 17.47
N GLU A 84 -13.67 -21.13 18.79
CA GLU A 84 -14.59 -20.51 19.75
C GLU A 84 -14.14 -19.10 20.17
N ASP A 85 -13.05 -18.58 19.60
CA ASP A 85 -12.69 -17.18 19.76
C ASP A 85 -13.82 -16.28 19.24
N ARG A 86 -14.17 -15.25 20.02
CA ARG A 86 -15.29 -14.34 19.75
C ARG A 86 -14.82 -12.90 19.83
N GLU A 87 -15.58 -12.04 19.17
CA GLU A 87 -15.37 -10.60 19.28
C GLU A 87 -15.44 -10.17 20.74
N LYS A 88 -14.46 -9.36 21.15
CA LYS A 88 -14.40 -8.78 22.48
C LYS A 88 -14.52 -7.29 22.37
N GLU A 89 -15.43 -6.72 23.16
CA GLU A 89 -15.53 -5.29 23.28
C GLU A 89 -14.68 -4.81 24.45
N ILE A 90 -13.79 -3.86 24.18
CA ILE A 90 -12.88 -3.29 25.16
C ILE A 90 -13.24 -1.81 25.30
N THR A 91 -13.53 -1.39 26.52
CA THR A 91 -13.74 0.02 26.84
C THR A 91 -12.44 0.62 27.36
N LEU A 92 -11.95 1.63 26.63
CA LEU A 92 -10.73 2.37 26.95
C LEU A 92 -11.10 3.78 27.43
N ASN A 93 -10.58 4.16 28.60
CA ASN A 93 -10.65 5.53 29.10
C ASN A 93 -9.39 6.27 28.61
N VAL A 94 -9.57 7.16 27.64
CA VAL A 94 -8.47 7.90 26.99
C VAL A 94 -8.81 9.39 26.99
N GLY A 95 -7.82 10.24 27.26
CA GLY A 95 -7.97 11.70 27.20
C GLY A 95 -7.52 12.33 25.88
N ALA A 96 -6.79 11.59 25.05
CA ALA A 96 -6.37 12.01 23.71
C ALA A 96 -6.41 10.82 22.74
N VAL A 97 -6.66 11.10 21.45
CA VAL A 97 -6.69 10.10 20.38
C VAL A 97 -5.83 10.59 19.21
N ILE A 98 -4.94 9.75 18.70
CA ILE A 98 -4.20 10.02 17.46
C ILE A 98 -4.74 9.08 16.38
N ILE A 99 -5.20 9.64 15.27
CA ILE A 99 -5.68 8.88 14.11
C ILE A 99 -4.62 8.86 13.00
N ALA A 100 -4.23 7.66 12.60
CA ALA A 100 -3.29 7.41 11.51
C ALA A 100 -3.77 6.23 10.63
N PRO A 101 -4.96 6.31 10.02
CA PRO A 101 -5.52 5.18 9.25
C PRO A 101 -4.78 4.94 7.92
N GLY A 102 -3.81 5.78 7.56
CA GLY A 102 -3.05 5.69 6.33
C GLY A 102 -3.86 6.14 5.11
N CYS A 103 -3.63 5.49 3.98
CA CYS A 103 -4.30 5.76 2.71
C CYS A 103 -4.74 4.46 2.04
N SER A 104 -5.61 4.59 1.04
CA SER A 104 -5.74 3.63 -0.05
C SER A 104 -5.02 4.16 -1.29
N VAL A 105 -4.89 3.35 -2.33
CA VAL A 105 -4.38 3.79 -3.64
C VAL A 105 -5.50 3.88 -4.66
N TYR A 106 -5.29 4.65 -5.71
CA TYR A 106 -6.16 4.65 -6.88
C TYR A 106 -6.19 3.26 -7.53
N ASP A 107 -7.40 2.79 -7.88
CA ASP A 107 -7.61 1.56 -8.64
C ASP A 107 -7.82 1.90 -10.12
N PRO A 108 -6.83 1.63 -11.00
CA PRO A 108 -6.94 1.88 -12.43
C PRO A 108 -8.07 1.09 -13.10
N GLY A 109 -8.56 0.04 -12.46
CA GLY A 109 -9.70 -0.74 -12.92
C GLY A 109 -11.04 -0.02 -12.85
N VAL A 110 -11.17 1.06 -12.06
CA VAL A 110 -12.42 1.84 -11.96
C VAL A 110 -12.73 2.54 -13.28
N TYR A 111 -11.70 3.08 -13.94
CA TYR A 111 -11.80 3.71 -15.25
C TYR A 111 -10.62 3.24 -16.12
N ASP A 112 -10.79 2.07 -16.72
CA ASP A 112 -9.69 1.30 -17.31
C ASP A 112 -9.29 1.79 -18.72
N ILE A 113 -8.73 3.00 -18.80
CA ILE A 113 -8.16 3.58 -20.03
C ILE A 113 -6.80 2.99 -20.40
N TYR A 114 -6.17 2.31 -19.44
CA TYR A 114 -4.83 1.77 -19.56
C TYR A 114 -4.82 0.28 -19.88
N ALA A 115 -5.98 -0.38 -20.04
CA ALA A 115 -6.09 -1.83 -20.26
C ALA A 115 -5.52 -2.67 -19.11
N TYR A 116 -5.52 -2.13 -17.88
CA TYR A 116 -5.04 -2.75 -16.66
C TYR A 116 -5.77 -4.07 -16.36
N LYS A 117 -7.09 -4.14 -16.53
CA LYS A 117 -7.85 -5.37 -16.24
C LYS A 117 -7.67 -6.45 -17.30
N THR A 118 -7.32 -6.06 -18.52
CA THR A 118 -7.24 -6.97 -19.67
C THR A 118 -5.81 -7.39 -19.98
N SER A 119 -4.80 -6.73 -19.40
CA SER A 119 -3.39 -6.95 -19.72
C SER A 119 -2.59 -7.30 -18.46
N PRO A 120 -2.19 -8.57 -18.27
CA PRO A 120 -1.48 -9.00 -17.05
C PRO A 120 -0.11 -8.34 -16.86
N ASN A 121 0.50 -7.81 -17.92
CA ASN A 121 1.79 -7.10 -17.85
C ASN A 121 1.66 -5.61 -17.54
N ILE A 122 0.44 -5.13 -17.27
CA ILE A 122 0.20 -3.81 -16.71
C ILE A 122 -0.06 -4.00 -15.23
N VAL A 123 0.84 -3.48 -14.41
CA VAL A 123 0.75 -3.56 -12.95
C VAL A 123 0.72 -2.16 -12.36
N THR A 124 0.19 -2.03 -11.16
CA THR A 124 0.35 -0.84 -10.33
C THR A 124 1.74 -0.77 -9.72
N SER A 125 2.19 0.41 -9.34
CA SER A 125 3.44 0.59 -8.59
C SER A 125 3.47 -0.25 -7.30
N LEU A 126 2.33 -0.41 -6.61
CA LEU A 126 2.26 -1.25 -5.42
C LEU A 126 2.43 -2.74 -5.73
N GLU A 127 1.86 -3.24 -6.82
CA GLU A 127 2.10 -4.61 -7.31
C GLU A 127 3.57 -4.79 -7.71
N PHE A 128 4.15 -3.80 -8.38
CA PHE A 128 5.55 -3.81 -8.77
C PHE A 128 6.50 -3.84 -7.56
N GLU A 129 6.21 -3.10 -6.49
CA GLU A 129 6.93 -3.20 -5.22
C GLU A 129 6.91 -4.62 -4.66
N ARG A 130 5.79 -5.34 -4.80
CA ARG A 130 5.70 -6.73 -4.36
C ARG A 130 6.54 -7.65 -5.26
N ILE A 131 6.59 -7.41 -6.56
CA ILE A 131 7.48 -8.14 -7.49
C ILE A 131 8.96 -7.89 -7.13
N LEU A 132 9.33 -6.65 -6.81
CA LEU A 132 10.70 -6.30 -6.42
C LEU A 132 11.10 -6.82 -5.03
N ALA A 133 10.14 -7.05 -4.14
CA ALA A 133 10.43 -7.46 -2.78
C ALA A 133 11.02 -8.88 -2.73
N ALA A 134 12.13 -9.04 -1.99
CA ALA A 134 12.74 -10.36 -1.73
C ALA A 134 11.78 -11.34 -1.01
N THR A 135 10.84 -10.82 -0.22
CA THR A 135 9.77 -11.60 0.44
C THR A 135 8.46 -11.62 -0.35
N GLY A 136 8.49 -11.12 -1.57
CA GLY A 136 7.35 -11.07 -2.48
C GLY A 136 7.17 -12.36 -3.29
N PRO A 137 6.13 -12.40 -4.14
CA PRO A 137 5.73 -13.58 -4.90
C PRO A 137 6.82 -14.11 -5.86
N SER A 138 7.67 -13.23 -6.39
CA SER A 138 8.76 -13.57 -7.31
C SER A 138 10.14 -13.64 -6.65
N GLY A 139 10.22 -13.55 -5.31
CA GLY A 139 11.50 -13.60 -4.58
C GLY A 139 12.45 -12.45 -4.91
N GLY A 140 11.94 -11.33 -5.41
CA GLY A 140 12.73 -10.17 -5.83
C GLY A 140 13.20 -10.20 -7.30
N HIS A 141 12.80 -11.21 -8.07
CA HIS A 141 13.03 -11.25 -9.52
C HIS A 141 11.95 -10.46 -10.26
N VAL A 142 12.36 -9.60 -11.20
CA VAL A 142 11.44 -8.81 -12.04
C VAL A 142 10.90 -9.72 -13.14
N LEU A 143 9.70 -10.26 -12.93
CA LEU A 143 9.06 -11.20 -13.84
C LEU A 143 7.72 -10.65 -14.33
N ARG A 144 7.49 -10.74 -15.63
CA ARG A 144 6.20 -10.45 -16.27
C ARG A 144 5.11 -11.36 -15.72
N PRO A 145 3.98 -10.83 -15.21
CA PRO A 145 2.91 -11.67 -14.67
C PRO A 145 2.26 -12.61 -15.71
N SER A 146 2.33 -12.29 -17.00
CA SER A 146 1.77 -13.14 -18.06
C SER A 146 2.43 -14.52 -18.17
N ASP A 147 3.76 -14.57 -18.06
CA ASP A 147 4.56 -15.70 -18.52
C ASP A 147 5.82 -15.96 -17.67
N ASN A 148 6.01 -15.21 -16.59
CA ASN A 148 7.15 -15.30 -15.67
C ASN A 148 8.53 -15.14 -16.35
N LYS A 149 8.60 -14.39 -17.45
CA LYS A 149 9.87 -14.02 -18.10
C LYS A 149 10.37 -12.68 -17.60
N GLU A 150 11.68 -12.49 -17.62
CA GLU A 150 12.30 -11.18 -17.34
C GLU A 150 11.97 -10.22 -18.51
N PRO A 151 11.46 -9.01 -18.22
CA PRO A 151 11.24 -8.00 -19.25
C PRO A 151 12.58 -7.38 -19.69
N GLU A 152 12.72 -7.07 -20.97
CA GLU A 152 13.85 -6.33 -21.52
C GLU A 152 13.63 -4.81 -21.43
N ASN A 153 12.38 -4.36 -21.39
CA ASN A 153 12.03 -2.96 -21.20
C ASN A 153 10.76 -2.75 -20.35
N ILE A 154 10.76 -1.68 -19.55
CA ILE A 154 9.65 -1.32 -18.65
C ILE A 154 9.35 0.17 -18.76
N ALA A 155 8.06 0.50 -18.86
CA ALA A 155 7.57 1.88 -18.79
C ALA A 155 6.85 2.17 -17.47
N TRP A 156 7.16 3.29 -16.82
CA TRP A 156 6.38 3.83 -15.70
C TRP A 156 5.54 5.01 -16.17
N ILE A 157 4.25 4.97 -15.86
CA ILE A 157 3.30 6.04 -16.21
C ILE A 157 2.99 6.86 -14.97
N GLN A 158 3.40 8.12 -14.97
CA GLN A 158 3.19 9.02 -13.83
C GLN A 158 1.75 9.54 -13.78
N CYS A 159 1.36 10.00 -12.58
CA CYS A 159 0.09 10.69 -12.33
C CYS A 159 -1.16 9.82 -12.61
N VAL A 160 -1.08 8.50 -12.45
CA VAL A 160 -2.25 7.62 -12.60
C VAL A 160 -3.18 7.82 -11.40
N GLY A 161 -4.37 8.37 -11.63
CA GLY A 161 -5.32 8.73 -10.56
C GLY A 161 -4.96 9.99 -9.77
N SER A 162 -4.10 10.86 -10.30
CA SER A 162 -3.71 12.13 -9.67
C SER A 162 -3.50 13.20 -10.73
N ARG A 163 -3.77 14.46 -10.39
CA ARG A 163 -3.73 15.59 -11.35
C ARG A 163 -4.59 15.30 -12.59
N ASP A 164 -5.72 14.64 -12.38
CA ASP A 164 -6.70 14.30 -13.42
C ASP A 164 -8.12 14.48 -12.88
N LEU A 165 -9.05 14.79 -13.77
CA LEU A 165 -10.45 15.11 -13.50
C LEU A 165 -11.40 13.99 -13.92
N HIS A 166 -10.90 12.89 -14.50
CA HIS A 166 -11.76 11.75 -14.83
C HIS A 166 -12.34 11.10 -13.55
N PRO A 167 -13.46 10.36 -13.66
CA PRO A 167 -14.09 9.70 -12.52
C PRO A 167 -13.11 8.82 -11.72
N GLY A 168 -13.12 8.98 -10.40
CA GLY A 168 -12.26 8.24 -9.47
C GLY A 168 -10.83 8.78 -9.31
N SER A 169 -10.39 9.72 -10.15
CA SER A 169 -9.11 10.42 -9.97
C SER A 169 -9.24 11.59 -9.00
N GLN A 170 -8.09 12.05 -8.52
CA GLN A 170 -7.94 13.22 -7.68
C GLN A 170 -7.29 14.38 -8.44
N PRO A 171 -7.75 15.63 -8.25
CA PRO A 171 -7.15 16.79 -8.91
C PRO A 171 -5.80 17.19 -8.30
N TYR A 172 -5.48 16.69 -7.10
CA TYR A 172 -4.22 16.95 -6.42
C TYR A 172 -3.08 16.03 -6.86
N CYS A 173 -1.86 16.37 -6.45
CA CYS A 173 -0.68 15.52 -6.63
C CYS A 173 -0.53 14.61 -5.41
N SER A 174 -0.22 13.33 -5.65
CA SER A 174 0.01 12.35 -4.55
C SER A 174 1.37 12.47 -3.86
N GLY A 175 2.19 13.47 -4.20
CA GLY A 175 3.45 13.80 -3.52
C GLY A 175 4.62 12.84 -3.81
N VAL A 176 4.38 11.53 -3.76
CA VAL A 176 5.45 10.52 -3.70
C VAL A 176 5.70 9.77 -5.01
N CYS A 177 4.79 9.87 -5.98
CA CYS A 177 4.81 9.01 -7.16
C CYS A 177 5.97 9.24 -8.11
N CYS A 178 6.52 10.45 -8.17
CA CYS A 178 7.77 10.70 -8.91
C CYS A 178 8.93 9.96 -8.25
N THR A 179 9.09 10.07 -6.94
CA THR A 179 10.23 9.50 -6.23
C THR A 179 10.20 7.98 -6.18
N TYR A 180 9.05 7.35 -5.92
CA TYR A 180 9.00 5.89 -5.91
C TYR A 180 9.20 5.30 -7.31
N ALA A 181 8.75 5.96 -8.39
CA ALA A 181 8.94 5.44 -9.75
C ALA A 181 10.42 5.49 -10.16
N VAL A 182 11.14 6.56 -9.78
CA VAL A 182 12.59 6.63 -9.95
C VAL A 182 13.28 5.51 -9.16
N LYS A 183 12.83 5.27 -7.92
CA LYS A 183 13.37 4.18 -7.09
C LYS A 183 13.11 2.82 -7.72
N GLU A 184 11.87 2.53 -8.10
CA GLU A 184 11.48 1.28 -8.76
C GLU A 184 12.30 1.03 -10.03
N ALA A 185 12.49 2.05 -10.89
CA ALA A 185 13.29 1.92 -12.10
C ALA A 185 14.77 1.61 -11.81
N VAL A 186 15.38 2.29 -10.83
CA VAL A 186 16.77 2.04 -10.43
C VAL A 186 16.93 0.64 -9.84
N ILE A 187 16.05 0.25 -8.90
CA ILE A 187 16.11 -1.09 -8.26
C ILE A 187 15.82 -2.19 -9.28
N ALA A 188 14.90 -1.98 -10.23
CA ALA A 188 14.64 -2.94 -11.31
C ALA A 188 15.88 -3.17 -12.18
N LYS A 189 16.65 -2.12 -12.48
CA LYS A 189 17.95 -2.26 -13.17
C LYS A 189 18.96 -3.04 -12.33
N GLU A 190 19.07 -2.76 -11.03
CA GLU A 190 19.99 -3.46 -10.13
C GLU A 190 19.65 -4.96 -9.98
N HIS A 191 18.37 -5.31 -10.08
CA HIS A 191 17.88 -6.69 -9.96
C HIS A 191 17.80 -7.44 -11.30
N SER A 192 17.95 -6.74 -12.43
CA SER A 192 17.95 -7.36 -13.75
C SER A 192 19.28 -8.06 -14.03
N LYS A 193 19.24 -9.24 -14.66
CA LYS A 193 20.45 -9.97 -15.07
C LYS A 193 21.14 -9.34 -16.27
N GLY A 194 20.43 -8.50 -17.03
CA GLY A 194 20.88 -7.90 -18.27
C GLY A 194 20.64 -6.40 -18.34
N ALA A 195 20.89 -5.82 -19.51
CA ALA A 195 20.56 -4.43 -19.77
C ALA A 195 19.04 -4.25 -19.81
N LEU A 196 18.48 -3.65 -18.76
CA LEU A 196 17.06 -3.28 -18.71
C LEU A 196 16.88 -1.84 -19.20
N ASP A 197 16.07 -1.65 -20.24
CA ASP A 197 15.62 -0.33 -20.66
C ASP A 197 14.44 0.12 -19.78
N THR A 198 14.55 1.33 -19.24
CA THR A 198 13.55 1.87 -18.31
C THR A 198 13.14 3.26 -18.75
N ALA A 199 11.85 3.49 -18.92
CA ALA A 199 11.30 4.77 -19.33
C ALA A 199 10.24 5.27 -18.34
N ILE A 200 10.39 6.49 -17.84
CA ILE A 200 9.42 7.16 -16.97
C ILE A 200 8.71 8.24 -17.78
N PHE A 201 7.42 8.07 -18.04
CA PHE A 201 6.56 9.01 -18.74
C PHE A 201 5.91 9.97 -17.76
N TYR A 202 6.18 11.28 -17.90
CA TYR A 202 5.81 12.26 -16.89
C TYR A 202 5.29 13.60 -17.47
N ILE A 203 4.57 14.36 -16.63
CA ILE A 203 4.20 15.76 -16.90
C ILE A 203 5.26 16.68 -16.30
N ASP A 204 5.47 16.56 -14.98
CA ASP A 204 6.53 17.23 -14.21
C ASP A 204 7.16 16.20 -13.27
N ILE A 205 8.49 16.26 -13.09
CA ILE A 205 9.18 15.50 -12.03
C ILE A 205 9.14 16.32 -10.75
N ARG A 206 8.61 15.72 -9.67
CA ARG A 206 8.41 16.37 -8.36
C ARG A 206 9.21 15.70 -7.25
N THR A 207 10.53 15.72 -7.40
CA THR A 207 11.55 15.19 -6.48
C THR A 207 11.90 16.18 -5.36
N HIS A 208 10.87 16.68 -4.68
CA HIS A 208 11.00 17.63 -3.58
C HIS A 208 11.35 16.92 -2.26
N GLY A 209 12.25 17.51 -1.49
CA GLY A 209 12.79 16.89 -0.27
C GLY A 209 14.32 16.86 -0.29
N LYS A 210 14.92 16.52 0.84
CA LYS A 210 16.38 16.43 0.94
C LYS A 210 16.89 15.27 0.09
N ASP A 211 17.87 15.55 -0.78
CA ASP A 211 18.57 14.59 -1.65
C ASP A 211 17.72 13.88 -2.72
N PHE A 212 16.42 14.20 -2.85
CA PHE A 212 15.54 13.56 -3.86
C PHE A 212 15.91 13.97 -5.29
N GLU A 213 16.29 15.23 -5.50
CA GLU A 213 16.78 15.71 -6.79
C GLU A 213 18.13 15.06 -7.16
N GLN A 214 19.00 14.84 -6.17
CA GLN A 214 20.25 14.11 -6.38
C GLN A 214 19.99 12.66 -6.80
N TYR A 215 19.01 11.99 -6.16
CA TYR A 215 18.60 10.64 -6.51
C TYR A 215 18.06 10.56 -7.95
N TYR A 216 17.25 11.54 -8.37
CA TYR A 216 16.76 11.66 -9.74
C TYR A 216 17.89 11.86 -10.76
N ASN A 217 18.84 12.76 -10.49
CA ASN A 217 19.97 12.99 -11.39
C ASN A 217 20.86 11.73 -11.52
N ARG A 218 21.11 11.03 -10.42
CA ARG A 218 21.79 9.74 -10.45
C ARG A 218 21.05 8.70 -11.31
N ALA A 219 19.72 8.62 -11.19
CA ALA A 219 18.94 7.70 -12.02
C ALA A 219 19.11 7.98 -13.52
N ARG A 220 19.13 9.27 -13.91
CA ARG A 220 19.43 9.68 -15.30
C ARG A 220 20.81 9.24 -15.75
N GLU A 221 21.83 9.43 -14.91
CA GLU A 221 23.22 9.02 -15.20
C GLU A 221 23.34 7.50 -15.35
N THR A 222 22.53 6.72 -14.62
CA THR A 222 22.43 5.26 -14.77
C THR A 222 21.56 4.80 -15.95
N GLY A 223 21.14 5.73 -16.81
CA GLY A 223 20.41 5.46 -18.05
C GLY A 223 18.91 5.19 -17.86
N VAL A 224 18.27 5.69 -16.80
CA VAL A 224 16.81 5.76 -16.74
C VAL A 224 16.35 6.88 -17.66
N ARG A 225 15.49 6.57 -18.64
CA ARG A 225 14.94 7.54 -19.58
C ARG A 225 13.78 8.28 -18.93
N PHE A 226 13.73 9.59 -19.11
CA PHE A 226 12.64 10.43 -18.67
C PHE A 226 12.01 11.08 -19.89
N ILE A 227 10.75 10.75 -20.13
CA ILE A 227 10.03 11.15 -21.34
C ILE A 227 8.89 12.08 -20.92
N LYS A 228 8.99 13.35 -21.29
CA LYS A 228 7.99 14.35 -20.95
C LYS A 228 6.75 14.20 -21.83
N SER A 229 5.84 13.32 -21.43
CA SER A 229 4.58 13.08 -22.11
C SER A 229 3.53 12.51 -21.14
N LYS A 230 2.29 13.00 -21.23
CA LYS A 230 1.14 12.39 -20.55
C LYS A 230 0.56 11.32 -21.45
N ILE A 231 0.60 10.06 -21.01
CA ILE A 231 0.06 8.94 -21.77
C ILE A 231 -1.47 8.93 -21.66
N SER A 232 -2.14 8.80 -22.80
CA SER A 232 -3.60 8.77 -22.89
C SER A 232 -4.20 7.37 -22.72
N ASN A 233 -3.51 6.36 -23.23
CA ASN A 233 -3.95 4.97 -23.26
C ASN A 233 -2.75 4.06 -23.56
N ILE A 234 -2.91 2.77 -23.25
CA ILE A 234 -1.94 1.71 -23.59
C ILE A 234 -2.68 0.69 -24.44
N LEU A 235 -2.03 0.22 -25.51
CA LEU A 235 -2.62 -0.74 -26.43
C LEU A 235 -1.88 -2.08 -26.33
N PRO A 236 -2.54 -3.18 -25.94
CA PRO A 236 -1.98 -4.52 -26.11
C PRO A 236 -1.72 -4.79 -27.59
N VAL A 237 -0.51 -5.25 -27.91
CA VAL A 237 -0.06 -5.40 -29.31
C VAL A 237 -0.43 -6.77 -29.87
N ASP A 238 -0.29 -7.81 -29.06
CA ASP A 238 -0.43 -9.21 -29.49
C ASP A 238 -0.68 -10.17 -28.31
N ASP A 239 -0.81 -11.45 -28.63
CA ASP A 239 -0.93 -12.54 -27.64
C ASP A 239 0.37 -12.78 -26.85
N THR A 240 1.49 -12.14 -27.23
CA THR A 240 2.74 -12.22 -26.47
C THR A 240 2.69 -11.37 -25.21
N GLY A 241 1.71 -10.46 -25.09
CA GLY A 241 1.50 -9.63 -23.90
C GLY A 241 2.31 -8.32 -23.92
N ASN A 242 2.81 -7.93 -25.09
CA ASN A 242 3.54 -6.68 -25.27
C ASN A 242 2.60 -5.48 -25.40
N LEU A 243 3.08 -4.29 -25.01
CA LEU A 243 2.27 -3.11 -24.74
C LEU A 243 2.79 -1.90 -25.52
N ALA A 244 1.99 -1.37 -26.44
CA ALA A 244 2.34 -0.18 -27.21
C ALA A 244 1.89 1.10 -26.50
N ILE A 245 2.82 2.05 -26.39
CA ILE A 245 2.60 3.41 -25.90
C ILE A 245 2.89 4.39 -27.02
N GLY A 246 1.87 5.15 -27.40
CA GLY A 246 1.99 6.30 -28.30
C GLY A 246 2.23 7.58 -27.52
N TYR A 247 3.24 8.36 -27.89
CA TYR A 247 3.54 9.64 -27.24
C TYR A 247 4.12 10.67 -28.22
N VAL A 248 4.14 11.93 -27.80
CA VAL A 248 4.81 13.01 -28.53
C VAL A 248 6.11 13.33 -27.79
N ASN A 249 7.24 13.28 -28.50
CA ASN A 249 8.54 13.63 -27.95
C ASN A 249 8.74 15.15 -27.90
N GLU A 250 9.86 15.61 -27.32
CA GLU A 250 10.16 17.04 -27.17
C GLU A 250 10.31 17.79 -28.52
N THR A 251 10.57 17.07 -29.61
CA THR A 251 10.64 17.64 -30.97
C THR A 251 9.28 17.74 -31.67
N GLY A 252 8.20 17.28 -31.01
CA GLY A 252 6.85 17.25 -31.57
C GLY A 252 6.55 16.05 -32.47
N GLN A 253 7.47 15.08 -32.57
CA GLN A 253 7.26 13.87 -33.35
C GLN A 253 6.40 12.86 -32.58
N ARG A 254 5.48 12.22 -33.30
CA ARG A 254 4.71 11.09 -32.77
C ARG A 254 5.57 9.84 -32.81
N ILE A 255 5.78 9.25 -31.65
CA ILE A 255 6.51 8.00 -31.47
C ILE A 255 5.53 6.95 -30.96
N GLN A 256 5.70 5.72 -31.44
CA GLN A 256 5.07 4.55 -30.84
C GLN A 256 6.18 3.60 -30.42
N GLU A 257 6.17 3.21 -29.16
CA GLU A 257 7.19 2.35 -28.56
C GLU A 257 6.50 1.18 -27.86
N THR A 258 7.12 0.00 -27.92
CA THR A 258 6.56 -1.23 -27.35
C THR A 258 7.34 -1.62 -26.10
N PHE A 259 6.62 -1.96 -25.04
CA PHE A 259 7.16 -2.37 -23.76
C PHE A 259 6.67 -3.77 -23.36
N ASP A 260 7.54 -4.53 -22.71
CA ASP A 260 7.23 -5.86 -22.17
C ASP A 260 6.37 -5.76 -20.91
N MET A 261 6.51 -4.66 -20.17
CA MET A 261 5.79 -4.41 -18.93
C MET A 261 5.54 -2.91 -18.74
N VAL A 262 4.39 -2.57 -18.17
CA VAL A 262 4.05 -1.19 -17.79
C VAL A 262 3.67 -1.12 -16.33
N VAL A 263 4.24 -0.16 -15.62
CA VAL A 263 3.94 0.15 -14.23
C VAL A 263 3.15 1.45 -14.14
N LEU A 264 1.95 1.37 -13.59
CA LEU A 264 1.07 2.50 -13.34
C LEU A 264 1.41 3.10 -11.98
N SER A 265 1.99 4.30 -11.96
CA SER A 265 2.31 5.02 -10.73
C SER A 265 1.02 5.60 -10.12
N VAL A 266 0.31 4.76 -9.36
CA VAL A 266 -1.00 5.06 -8.76
C VAL A 266 -0.92 6.04 -7.60
N GLY A 267 -1.84 7.01 -7.61
CA GLY A 267 -1.98 8.02 -6.56
C GLY A 267 -2.57 7.51 -5.24
N PHE A 268 -2.45 8.31 -4.20
CA PHE A 268 -3.14 8.11 -2.92
C PHE A 268 -4.60 8.54 -2.98
N ASN A 269 -5.41 7.82 -2.22
CA ASN A 269 -6.82 8.06 -1.98
C ASN A 269 -7.13 7.88 -0.49
N VAL A 270 -8.27 8.38 -0.05
CA VAL A 270 -8.81 8.10 1.28
C VAL A 270 -9.66 6.84 1.25
N SER A 271 -9.42 5.92 2.20
CA SER A 271 -10.21 4.70 2.30
C SER A 271 -11.59 4.97 2.89
N ALA A 272 -12.61 4.23 2.44
CA ALA A 272 -13.95 4.31 3.02
C ALA A 272 -13.98 3.97 4.53
N GLN A 273 -13.00 3.19 5.01
CA GLN A 273 -12.82 2.91 6.44
C GLN A 273 -12.39 4.15 7.22
N ALA A 274 -11.45 4.93 6.67
CA ALA A 274 -11.00 6.19 7.27
C ALA A 274 -12.14 7.21 7.34
N VAL A 275 -12.94 7.34 6.27
CA VAL A 275 -14.13 8.22 6.27
C VAL A 275 -15.12 7.84 7.37
N ARG A 276 -15.46 6.55 7.47
CA ARG A 276 -16.36 6.05 8.53
C ARG A 276 -15.79 6.26 9.93
N LEU A 277 -14.46 6.14 10.09
CA LEU A 277 -13.79 6.42 11.36
C LEU A 277 -13.95 7.90 11.73
N SER A 278 -13.71 8.82 10.80
CA SER A 278 -13.86 10.26 11.03
C SER A 278 -15.30 10.65 11.36
N GLN A 279 -16.29 10.08 10.67
CA GLN A 279 -17.70 10.27 11.00
C GLN A 279 -18.04 9.81 12.42
N LYS A 280 -17.55 8.64 12.83
CA LYS A 280 -17.75 8.13 14.21
C LYS A 280 -17.06 8.99 15.26
N LEU A 281 -15.91 9.57 14.94
CA LEU A 281 -15.16 10.43 15.84
C LEU A 281 -15.69 11.88 15.83
N GLY A 282 -16.46 12.27 14.83
CA GLY A 282 -16.95 13.65 14.66
C GLY A 282 -15.84 14.61 14.21
N ILE A 283 -14.97 14.15 13.30
CA ILE A 283 -13.90 14.93 12.70
C ILE A 283 -14.37 15.43 11.33
N GLU A 284 -14.14 16.71 11.05
CA GLU A 284 -14.45 17.31 9.75
C GLU A 284 -13.47 16.83 8.68
N LEU A 285 -13.99 16.60 7.48
CA LEU A 285 -13.22 16.23 6.31
C LEU A 285 -13.35 17.30 5.24
N ASP A 286 -12.27 17.50 4.48
CA ASP A 286 -12.25 18.43 3.35
C ASP A 286 -12.97 17.85 2.11
N THR A 287 -12.91 18.57 0.99
CA THR A 287 -13.54 18.12 -0.27
C THR A 287 -12.94 16.82 -0.82
N TYR A 288 -11.72 16.48 -0.40
CA TYR A 288 -10.97 15.28 -0.78
C TYR A 288 -11.08 14.15 0.25
N GLN A 289 -11.94 14.33 1.27
CA GLN A 289 -12.17 13.41 2.38
C GLN A 289 -10.98 13.25 3.34
N GLN A 290 -10.02 14.16 3.30
CA GLN A 290 -8.88 14.22 4.21
C GLN A 290 -9.26 14.97 5.48
N ALA A 291 -8.58 14.70 6.59
CA ALA A 291 -8.86 15.39 7.85
C ALA A 291 -8.54 16.89 7.73
N VAL A 292 -9.48 17.76 8.12
CA VAL A 292 -9.24 19.21 8.14
C VAL A 292 -8.27 19.56 9.27
N THR A 293 -7.19 20.26 8.92
CA THR A 293 -6.17 20.80 9.82
C THR A 293 -5.91 22.28 9.51
N GLY A 294 -5.23 22.99 10.42
CA GLY A 294 -4.88 24.40 10.24
C GLY A 294 -3.38 24.61 9.94
N SER A 295 -3.02 25.69 9.28
CA SER A 295 -1.61 26.00 8.94
C SER A 295 -0.70 26.16 10.16
N PHE A 296 -1.24 26.64 11.29
CA PHE A 296 -0.52 26.76 12.55
C PHE A 296 -0.71 25.56 13.49
N GLU A 297 -1.62 24.64 13.13
CA GLU A 297 -2.00 23.47 13.92
C GLU A 297 -2.11 22.24 13.01
N PRO A 298 -1.03 21.85 12.31
CA PRO A 298 -1.08 20.92 11.17
C PRO A 298 -1.42 19.48 11.55
N VAL A 299 -1.43 19.16 12.85
CA VAL A 299 -1.76 17.82 13.37
C VAL A 299 -3.02 17.82 14.23
N GLN A 300 -3.66 18.96 14.44
CA GLN A 300 -4.90 19.06 15.21
C GLN A 300 -6.08 18.95 14.25
N THR A 301 -7.04 18.07 14.59
CA THR A 301 -8.29 17.97 13.84
C THR A 301 -9.27 19.05 14.28
N SER A 302 -10.41 19.16 13.60
CA SER A 302 -11.52 20.03 14.03
C SER A 302 -12.10 19.69 15.42
N LYS A 303 -11.72 18.55 16.00
CA LYS A 303 -12.19 18.11 17.32
C LYS A 303 -11.07 18.12 18.37
N PRO A 304 -11.20 18.93 19.43
CA PRO A 304 -10.22 18.99 20.51
C PRO A 304 -9.95 17.61 21.13
N GLY A 305 -8.67 17.33 21.41
CA GLY A 305 -8.20 16.05 21.93
C GLY A 305 -8.07 14.94 20.89
N ILE A 306 -8.35 15.22 19.61
CA ILE A 306 -8.10 14.30 18.49
C ILE A 306 -7.09 14.90 17.51
N PHE A 307 -6.03 14.14 17.24
CA PHE A 307 -4.92 14.52 16.38
C PHE A 307 -4.83 13.60 15.17
N VAL A 308 -4.28 14.07 14.06
CA VAL A 308 -4.11 13.32 12.82
C VAL A 308 -2.67 13.41 12.30
N CYS A 309 -2.17 12.31 11.76
CA CYS A 309 -0.87 12.27 11.09
C CYS A 309 -0.83 11.30 9.92
N GLY A 310 0.19 11.47 9.08
CA GLY A 310 0.49 10.60 7.95
C GLY A 310 -0.42 10.90 6.77
N THR A 311 -0.57 9.91 5.90
CA THR A 311 -1.21 10.09 4.58
C THR A 311 -2.71 10.36 4.64
N PHE A 312 -3.34 10.29 5.81
CA PHE A 312 -4.75 10.65 5.99
C PHE A 312 -4.97 12.16 6.11
N GLU A 313 -3.97 12.89 6.62
CA GLU A 313 -3.99 14.35 6.65
C GLU A 313 -3.75 14.91 5.24
N SER A 314 -2.73 14.41 4.53
CA SER A 314 -2.45 14.78 3.14
C SER A 314 -1.46 13.79 2.50
N PRO A 315 -1.34 13.74 1.15
CA PRO A 315 -0.40 12.86 0.47
C PRO A 315 1.06 13.23 0.81
N LYS A 316 1.82 12.29 1.38
CA LYS A 316 3.20 12.53 1.84
C LYS A 316 4.04 11.27 1.92
N ASP A 317 5.34 11.46 2.10
CA ASP A 317 6.30 10.37 2.24
C ASP A 317 6.44 9.88 3.69
N ILE A 318 7.31 8.88 3.87
CA ILE A 318 7.60 8.28 5.18
C ILE A 318 8.23 9.30 6.14
N PRO A 319 9.31 10.03 5.79
CA PRO A 319 9.87 11.07 6.65
C PRO A 319 8.86 12.08 7.17
N GLN A 320 8.02 12.64 6.29
CA GLN A 320 6.98 13.60 6.67
C GLN A 320 5.94 12.96 7.60
N SER A 321 5.51 11.73 7.32
CA SER A 321 4.60 10.99 8.19
C SER A 321 5.18 10.75 9.59
N VAL A 322 6.47 10.45 9.69
CA VAL A 322 7.17 10.25 10.98
C VAL A 322 7.27 11.57 11.76
N ILE A 323 7.58 12.68 11.08
CA ILE A 323 7.62 14.02 11.69
C ILE A 323 6.25 14.36 12.28
N GLU A 324 5.17 14.19 11.53
CA GLU A 324 3.80 14.45 12.02
C GLU A 324 3.42 13.53 13.18
N SER A 325 3.81 12.26 13.14
CA SER A 325 3.53 11.34 14.26
C SER A 325 4.20 11.79 15.56
N SER A 326 5.41 12.36 15.46
CA SER A 326 6.12 12.93 16.61
C SER A 326 5.45 14.21 17.11
N ALA A 327 4.96 15.06 16.20
CA ALA A 327 4.19 16.23 16.55
C ALA A 327 2.86 15.87 17.23
N CYS A 328 2.11 14.87 16.73
CA CYS A 328 0.92 14.37 17.40
C CYS A 328 1.21 13.88 18.83
N ALA A 329 2.30 13.15 19.02
CA ALA A 329 2.69 12.66 20.34
C ALA A 329 2.95 13.83 21.31
N ALA A 330 3.69 14.86 20.86
CA ALA A 330 3.94 16.06 21.67
C ALA A 330 2.65 16.81 22.03
N MET A 331 1.72 16.99 21.08
CA MET A 331 0.44 17.66 21.32
C MET A 331 -0.49 16.86 22.25
N ALA A 332 -0.50 15.53 22.09
CA ALA A 332 -1.23 14.65 22.99
C ALA A 332 -0.66 14.70 24.42
N GLU A 333 0.66 14.68 24.58
CA GLU A 333 1.31 14.82 25.89
C GLU A 333 1.00 16.17 26.53
N GLN A 334 1.03 17.27 25.76
CA GLN A 334 0.66 18.59 26.25
C GLN A 334 -0.78 18.62 26.75
N THR A 335 -1.71 18.00 26.02
CA THR A 335 -3.13 17.90 26.40
C THR A 335 -3.33 17.09 27.68
N LEU A 336 -2.48 16.07 27.89
CA LEU A 336 -2.57 15.16 29.04
C LEU A 336 -1.68 15.56 30.22
N ALA A 337 -0.99 16.71 30.15
CA ALA A 337 0.05 17.09 31.09
C ALA A 337 -0.42 17.08 32.56
N GLU A 338 -1.62 17.61 32.83
CA GLU A 338 -2.20 17.67 34.18
C GLU A 338 -2.59 16.29 34.74
N SER A 339 -2.81 15.31 33.86
CA SER A 339 -3.21 13.94 34.24
C SER A 339 -2.06 12.93 34.21
N ARG A 340 -0.81 13.38 33.99
CA ARG A 340 0.34 12.50 33.86
C ARG A 340 0.56 11.66 35.12
N GLY A 341 0.68 10.33 34.93
CA GLY A 341 0.95 9.40 36.03
C GLY A 341 -0.27 9.00 36.88
N THR A 342 -1.43 9.66 36.71
CA THR A 342 -2.65 9.37 37.50
C THR A 342 -3.19 7.96 37.30
N MET A 343 -2.90 7.33 36.15
CA MET A 343 -3.29 5.95 35.84
C MET A 343 -2.10 4.98 35.81
N ALA A 344 -0.90 5.40 36.27
CA ALA A 344 0.27 4.52 36.30
C ALA A 344 0.07 3.40 37.34
N ARG A 345 0.41 2.16 36.96
CA ARG A 345 0.39 1.00 37.85
C ARG A 345 1.77 0.34 37.86
N THR A 346 2.24 -0.06 39.02
CA THR A 346 3.40 -0.94 39.13
C THR A 346 3.01 -2.31 38.56
N LYS A 347 3.88 -2.90 37.75
CA LYS A 347 3.65 -4.25 37.21
C LYS A 347 3.71 -5.24 38.38
N GLU A 348 2.55 -5.83 38.71
CA GLU A 348 2.45 -6.94 39.68
C GLU A 348 3.05 -8.23 39.11
#